data_AF-A0A4Q9GP52-F1
#
_entry.id   AF-A0A4Q9GP52-F1
#
_cell.length_a   1.000
_cell.length_b   1.000
_cell.length_c   1.000
_cell.angle_alpha   90.00
_cell.angle_beta   90.00
_cell.angle_gamma   90.00
#
_symmetry.space_group_name_H-M   'P 1'
#
loop_
_entity.id
_entity.type
_entity.pdbx_description
1 polymer ?
#
loop_
_entity_poly.entity_id
_entity_poly.type
_entity_poly.pdbx_seq_one_letter_code
_entity_poly.pdbx_strand_id
1 'polypeptide(L)'
;MTDIPGADDATRDALEAQVFRRLVQHLRDRPEVQNIDLMNLASFCRNCLSNWLKDAADERGLPLTKDQSREVVYGMPYEDWKALHQNEATPEQQSAFATGLASRGHGEV
;
A
#
# COMPACT_ATOMS: atom_id res chain seq x y z
N MET A 1 10.07 -12.23 8.56
CA MET A 1 9.27 -12.17 9.79
C MET A 1 9.95 -13.05 10.82
N THR A 2 9.97 -12.70 12.11
CA THR A 2 10.32 -13.67 13.16
C THR A 2 9.15 -14.60 13.41
N ASP A 3 9.40 -15.82 13.86
CA ASP A 3 8.34 -16.79 14.14
C ASP A 3 7.35 -16.29 15.19
N ILE A 4 6.07 -16.65 15.03
CA ILE A 4 5.03 -16.42 16.02
C ILE A 4 5.07 -17.61 17.00
N PRO A 5 5.47 -17.41 18.27
CA PRO A 5 5.63 -18.52 19.20
C PRO A 5 4.35 -19.35 19.35
N GLY A 6 4.44 -20.65 19.07
CA GLY A 6 3.32 -21.59 19.20
C GLY A 6 2.34 -21.62 18.02
N ALA A 7 2.63 -20.94 16.91
CA ALA A 7 1.84 -21.04 15.68
C ALA A 7 2.48 -22.04 14.69
N ASP A 8 1.66 -22.90 14.08
CA ASP A 8 2.05 -23.62 12.87
C ASP A 8 2.01 -22.69 11.63
N ASP A 9 2.51 -23.16 10.49
CA ASP A 9 2.58 -22.34 9.27
C ASP A 9 1.19 -21.82 8.84
N ALA A 10 0.16 -22.66 8.91
CA ALA A 10 -1.20 -22.28 8.55
C ALA A 10 -1.76 -21.18 9.48
N THR A 11 -1.50 -21.29 10.78
CA THR A 11 -1.89 -20.28 11.77
C THR A 11 -1.11 -18.99 11.57
N ARG A 12 0.19 -19.06 11.30
CA ARG A 12 1.03 -17.89 10.99
C ARG A 12 0.46 -17.14 9.79
N ASP A 13 0.24 -17.84 8.67
CA ASP A 13 -0.27 -17.24 7.44
C ASP A 13 -1.66 -16.58 7.65
N ALA A 14 -2.53 -17.23 8.43
CA ALA A 14 -3.85 -16.68 8.76
C ALA A 14 -3.76 -15.39 9.61
N LEU A 15 -2.85 -15.35 10.57
CA LEU A 15 -2.59 -14.17 11.42
C LEU A 15 -2.00 -13.02 10.61
N GLU A 16 -1.01 -13.29 9.77
CA GLU A 16 -0.40 -12.29 8.89
C GLU A 16 -1.43 -11.69 7.93
N ALA A 17 -2.26 -12.54 7.31
CA ALA A 17 -3.33 -12.09 6.44
C ALA A 17 -4.39 -11.26 7.20
N GLN A 18 -4.69 -11.61 8.46
CA GLN A 18 -5.61 -10.84 9.30
C GLN A 18 -5.06 -9.45 9.63
N VAL A 19 -3.76 -9.36 9.98
CA VAL A 19 -3.10 -8.09 10.25
C VAL A 19 -3.04 -7.22 8.99
N PHE A 20 -2.74 -7.80 7.83
CA PHE A 20 -2.76 -7.07 6.56
C PHE A 20 -4.16 -6.51 6.24
N ARG A 21 -5.22 -7.34 6.35
CA ARG A 21 -6.60 -6.88 6.17
C ARG A 21 -6.95 -5.74 7.14
N ARG A 22 -6.49 -5.82 8.39
CA ARG A 22 -6.68 -4.76 9.40
C ARG A 22 -5.96 -3.47 9.03
N LEU A 23 -4.73 -3.54 8.54
CA LEU A 23 -3.97 -2.37 8.07
C LEU A 23 -4.69 -1.71 6.88
N VAL A 24 -5.09 -2.51 5.89
CA VAL A 24 -5.82 -2.02 4.71
C VAL A 24 -7.10 -1.32 5.14
N GLN A 25 -7.89 -1.93 6.02
CA GLN A 25 -9.11 -1.29 6.54
C GLN A 25 -8.80 0.01 7.29
N HIS A 26 -7.78 0.01 8.15
CA HIS A 26 -7.37 1.20 8.90
C HIS A 26 -6.99 2.38 7.98
N LEU A 27 -6.35 2.11 6.85
CA LEU A 27 -5.98 3.11 5.85
C LEU A 27 -7.18 3.61 5.02
N ARG A 28 -8.24 2.79 4.86
CA ARG A 28 -9.49 3.20 4.21
C ARG A 28 -10.32 4.09 5.12
N ASP A 29 -10.36 3.78 6.41
CA ASP A 29 -11.05 4.58 7.43
C ASP A 29 -10.36 5.92 7.71
N ARG A 30 -9.17 6.14 7.12
CA ARG A 30 -8.35 7.35 7.25
C ARG A 30 -8.00 7.96 5.89
N PRO A 31 -8.99 8.41 5.10
CA PRO A 31 -8.73 9.03 3.80
C PRO A 31 -7.90 10.31 3.91
N GLU A 32 -7.93 11.00 5.05
CA GLU A 32 -7.13 12.20 5.32
C GLU A 32 -5.62 11.93 5.31
N VAL A 33 -5.19 10.69 5.58
CA VAL A 33 -3.78 10.29 5.48
C VAL A 33 -3.43 10.12 4.01
N GLN A 34 -2.84 11.14 3.39
CA GLN A 34 -2.54 11.12 1.95
C GLN A 34 -1.36 10.20 1.64
N ASN A 35 -1.36 9.62 0.43
CA ASN A 35 -0.25 8.77 -0.01
C ASN A 35 1.08 9.51 -0.02
N ILE A 36 1.10 10.80 -0.36
CA ILE A 36 2.35 11.57 -0.40
C ILE A 36 2.97 11.74 1.00
N ASP A 37 2.15 11.90 2.04
CA ASP A 37 2.62 11.97 3.42
C ASP A 37 3.21 10.63 3.88
N LEU A 38 2.53 9.53 3.57
CA LEU A 38 3.06 8.18 3.83
C LEU A 38 4.37 7.93 3.08
N MET A 39 4.46 8.37 1.82
CA MET A 39 5.68 8.27 1.04
C MET A 39 6.80 9.12 1.63
N ASN A 40 6.53 10.33 2.12
CA ASN A 40 7.55 11.21 2.70
C ASN A 40 8.04 10.68 4.06
N LEU A 41 7.13 10.14 4.87
CA LEU A 41 7.44 9.69 6.23
C LEU A 41 8.02 8.27 6.28
N ALA A 42 7.36 7.33 5.59
CA ALA A 42 7.57 5.89 5.78
C ALA A 42 8.08 5.17 4.53
N SER A 43 8.23 5.88 3.41
CA SER A 43 8.71 5.31 2.13
C SER A 43 7.80 4.23 1.53
N PHE A 44 6.55 4.13 1.97
CA PHE A 44 5.54 3.31 1.32
C PHE A 44 4.17 4.01 1.41
N CYS A 45 3.21 3.59 0.58
CA CYS A 45 1.83 4.08 0.66
C CYS A 45 0.85 3.00 0.18
N ARG A 46 -0.44 3.33 0.03
CA ARG A 46 -1.47 2.40 -0.47
C ARG A 46 -1.17 1.86 -1.86
N ASN A 47 -0.52 2.65 -2.73
CA ASN A 47 -0.10 2.18 -4.05
C ASN A 47 1.00 1.11 -3.95
N CYS A 48 1.93 1.24 -3.00
CA CYS A 48 2.95 0.22 -2.74
C CYS A 48 2.31 -1.09 -2.28
N LEU A 49 1.34 -1.04 -1.36
CA LEU A 49 0.57 -2.22 -0.94
C LEU A 49 -0.16 -2.89 -2.12
N SER A 50 -0.68 -2.09 -3.06
CA SER A 50 -1.36 -2.57 -4.27
C SER A 50 -0.38 -3.24 -5.24
N ASN A 51 0.83 -2.70 -5.37
CA ASN A 51 1.90 -3.31 -6.18
C ASN A 51 2.36 -4.63 -5.55
N TRP A 52 2.63 -4.68 -4.24
CA TRP A 52 3.05 -5.91 -3.55
C TRP A 52 2.00 -7.03 -3.66
N LEU A 53 0.72 -6.70 -3.60
CA LEU A 53 -0.37 -7.66 -3.84
C LEU A 53 -0.33 -8.19 -5.29
N LYS A 54 -0.06 -7.31 -6.26
CA LYS A 54 0.07 -7.69 -7.66
C LYS A 54 1.28 -8.59 -7.88
N ASP A 55 2.44 -8.24 -7.33
CA ASP A 55 3.67 -9.02 -7.45
C ASP A 55 3.47 -10.42 -6.85
N ALA A 56 2.83 -10.52 -5.67
CA ALA A 56 2.49 -11.79 -5.06
C ALA A 56 1.50 -12.64 -5.90
N ALA A 57 0.60 -11.99 -6.66
CA ALA A 57 -0.30 -12.67 -7.59
C ALA A 57 0.46 -13.17 -8.83
N ASP A 58 1.33 -12.33 -9.40
CA ASP A 58 2.17 -12.67 -10.56
C ASP A 58 3.08 -13.88 -10.24
N GLU A 59 3.71 -13.91 -9.06
CA GLU A 59 4.52 -15.04 -8.57
C GLU A 59 3.74 -16.37 -8.53
N ARG A 60 2.41 -16.28 -8.38
CA ARG A 60 1.50 -17.44 -8.33
C ARG A 60 0.80 -17.70 -9.66
N GLY A 61 1.16 -16.95 -10.71
CA GLY A 61 0.53 -17.06 -12.03
C GLY A 61 -0.93 -16.63 -12.06
N LEU A 62 -1.38 -15.83 -11.08
CA LEU A 62 -2.74 -15.32 -11.02
C LEU A 62 -2.84 -14.01 -11.81
N PRO A 63 -3.72 -13.91 -12.83
CA PRO A 63 -3.86 -12.70 -13.61
C PRO A 63 -4.57 -11.62 -12.79
N LEU A 64 -3.78 -10.74 -12.15
CA LEU A 64 -4.27 -9.57 -11.43
C LEU A 64 -3.74 -8.29 -12.10
N THR A 65 -4.64 -7.43 -12.56
CA THR A 65 -4.24 -6.14 -13.13
C THR A 65 -3.90 -5.13 -12.03
N LYS A 66 -3.18 -4.08 -12.39
CA LYS A 66 -2.84 -2.98 -11.46
C LYS A 66 -4.09 -2.28 -10.90
N ASP A 67 -5.13 -2.13 -11.72
CA ASP A 67 -6.37 -1.49 -11.27
C ASP A 67 -7.16 -2.40 -10.34
N GLN A 68 -7.18 -3.72 -10.60
CA GLN A 68 -7.78 -4.69 -9.68
C GLN A 68 -7.03 -4.75 -8.35
N SER A 69 -5.69 -4.74 -8.36
CA SER A 69 -4.92 -4.76 -7.11
C SER A 69 -5.13 -3.50 -6.28
N ARG A 70 -5.28 -2.34 -6.94
CA ARG A 70 -5.69 -1.09 -6.29
C ARG A 70 -7.10 -1.18 -5.74
N GLU A 71 -8.07 -1.68 -6.50
CA GLU A 71 -9.44 -1.84 -6.02
C GLU A 71 -9.49 -2.70 -4.74
N VAL A 72 -8.68 -3.78 -4.68
CA VAL A 72 -8.55 -4.61 -3.48
C VAL A 72 -7.98 -3.83 -2.29
N VAL A 73 -7.04 -2.91 -2.48
CA VAL A 73 -6.48 -2.12 -1.36
C VAL A 73 -7.38 -0.94 -0.99
N TYR A 74 -7.91 -0.21 -1.96
CA TYR A 74 -8.71 0.99 -1.76
C TYR A 74 -10.17 0.68 -1.36
N GLY A 75 -10.68 -0.51 -1.67
CA GLY A 75 -12.07 -0.92 -1.41
C GLY A 75 -13.09 -0.35 -2.40
N MET A 76 -12.62 0.33 -3.44
CA MET A 76 -13.39 0.90 -4.55
C MET A 76 -12.44 1.18 -5.73
N PRO A 77 -12.94 1.45 -6.94
CA PRO A 77 -12.08 1.87 -8.05
C PRO A 77 -11.19 3.06 -7.68
N TYR A 78 -9.92 3.02 -8.08
CA TYR A 78 -8.93 4.02 -7.68
C TYR A 78 -9.30 5.44 -8.12
N GLU A 79 -9.92 5.58 -9.29
CA GLU A 79 -10.38 6.88 -9.80
C GLU A 79 -11.53 7.44 -8.96
N ASP A 80 -12.42 6.60 -8.44
CA ASP A 80 -13.49 7.03 -7.52
C ASP A 80 -12.89 7.47 -6.18
N TRP A 81 -11.93 6.71 -5.66
CA TRP A 81 -11.23 7.09 -4.42
C TRP A 81 -10.50 8.43 -4.59
N LYS A 82 -9.83 8.65 -5.73
CA LYS A 82 -9.18 9.92 -6.06
C LYS A 82 -10.18 11.07 -6.05
N ALA A 83 -11.32 10.90 -6.71
CA ALA A 83 -12.35 11.93 -6.79
C ALA A 83 -12.97 12.27 -5.43
N LEU A 84 -13.10 11.29 -4.53
CA LEU A 84 -13.72 11.47 -3.21
C LEU A 84 -12.76 11.95 -2.12
N HIS A 85 -11.47 11.59 -2.19
CA HIS A 85 -10.58 11.65 -1.04
C HIS A 85 -9.18 12.23 -1.31
N GLN A 86 -8.73 12.28 -2.57
CA GLN A 86 -7.36 12.74 -2.86
C GLN A 86 -7.31 14.25 -3.01
N ASN A 87 -6.47 14.89 -2.20
CA ASN A 87 -6.20 16.31 -2.29
C ASN A 87 -4.98 16.58 -3.19
N GLU A 88 -4.91 17.80 -3.71
CA GLU A 88 -3.70 18.28 -4.36
C GLU A 88 -2.56 18.39 -3.33
N ALA A 89 -1.39 17.88 -3.66
CA ALA A 89 -0.23 17.93 -2.79
C ALA A 89 0.31 19.36 -2.70
N THR A 90 0.65 19.83 -1.49
CA THR A 90 1.26 21.14 -1.31
C THR A 90 2.68 21.17 -1.90
N PRO A 91 3.21 22.37 -2.25
CA PRO A 91 4.57 22.51 -2.74
C PRO A 91 5.62 21.89 -1.80
N GLU A 92 5.41 21.99 -0.49
CA GLU A 92 6.30 21.42 0.52
C GLU A 92 6.28 19.90 0.49
N GLN A 93 5.10 19.28 0.38
CA GLN A 93 4.97 17.82 0.26
C GLN A 93 5.62 17.30 -1.02
N GLN A 94 5.45 18.01 -2.13
CA GLN A 94 6.08 17.68 -3.42
C GLN A 94 7.60 17.80 -3.34
N SER A 95 8.13 18.86 -2.73
CA SER A 95 9.56 19.04 -2.56
C SER A 95 10.16 17.96 -1.67
N ALA A 96 9.53 17.64 -0.55
CA ALA A 96 9.98 16.58 0.36
C ALA A 96 10.00 15.22 -0.37
N PHE A 97 8.98 14.96 -1.19
CA PHE A 97 8.92 13.75 -2.00
C PHE A 97 10.04 13.68 -3.04
N ALA A 98 10.31 14.77 -3.75
CA ALA A 98 11.40 14.86 -4.72
C ALA A 98 12.77 14.64 -4.07
N THR A 99 13.01 15.24 -2.90
CA THR A 99 14.24 15.01 -2.11
C THR A 99 14.34 13.56 -1.65
N GLY A 100 13.23 12.98 -1.15
CA GLY A 100 13.16 11.58 -0.76
C GLY A 100 13.46 10.63 -1.92
N LEU A 101 12.92 10.88 -3.11
CA LEU A 101 13.21 10.11 -4.31
C LEU A 101 14.69 10.13 -4.69
N ALA A 102 15.37 11.28 -4.60
CA ALA A 102 16.80 11.37 -4.90
C ALA A 102 17.67 10.53 -3.94
N SER A 103 17.18 10.27 -2.73
CA SER A 103 17.85 9.41 -1.72
C SER A 103 17.51 7.93 -1.84
N ARG A 104 16.40 7.59 -2.53
CA ARG A 104 15.94 6.21 -2.76
C ARG A 104 16.45 5.77 -4.12
N GLY A 105 17.45 4.87 -4.14
CA GLY A 105 17.94 4.29 -5.39
C GLY A 105 16.78 3.78 -6.27
N HIS A 106 16.89 3.96 -7.59
CA HIS A 106 15.87 3.81 -8.66
C HIS A 106 15.15 2.44 -8.80
N GLY A 107 14.72 1.79 -7.72
CA GLY A 107 14.14 0.44 -7.75
C GLY A 107 12.67 0.31 -7.39
N GLU A 108 12.06 1.27 -6.68
CA GLU A 108 10.72 1.09 -6.08
C GLU A 108 9.86 2.34 -6.28
N VAL A 109 9.25 2.50 -7.46
CA VAL A 109 8.16 3.47 -7.72
C VAL A 109 7.03 2.80 -8.47
#